data_AF-A0A162V642-F1
#
_entry.id   AF-A0A162V642-F1
#
_cell.length_a   1.000
_cell.length_b   1.000
_cell.length_c   1.000
_cell.angle_alpha   90.00
_cell.angle_beta   90.00
_cell.angle_gamma   90.00
#
_symmetry.space_group_name_H-M   'P 1'
#
loop_
_entity.id
_entity.type
_entity.pdbx_description
1 polymer ?
#
loop_
_entity_poly.entity_id
_entity_poly.type
_entity_poly.pdbx_seq_one_letter_code
_entity_poly.pdbx_strand_id
1 'polypeptide(L)'
;MHHYDAPHSHGAIDSNPSFTPSFNDSNNDNRLPSVADPHSADVYRDHPMLATQPKTSCEPIGYDEREDRIYELIVCQQPLHARMCGFGEKDRRPIDPPPIVQLVVQQGGSRGPVDVQTLQAPFFVLHVTLWSDDRKEERNIISNPPKCTRVLMGSLVSSPSLLKNTEGEQGLYFAFPDLSIRTEGRYTLRFSLMKLVSSDFQTNAKSKIIAQVFSDPFTVYSAKKFPGMTESTELSKTFAKQGLKIPIRNDVRTKRTD
;
A
#
# COMPACT_ATOMS: atom_id res chain seq x y z
N MET A 1 15.05 -45.92 47.61
CA MET A 1 13.87 -46.07 48.50
C MET A 1 13.04 -44.80 48.33
N HIS A 2 11.97 -44.77 47.54
CA HIS A 2 11.24 -45.85 46.85
C HIS A 2 11.19 -45.69 45.32
N HIS A 3 10.93 -46.79 44.61
CA HIS A 3 10.35 -46.77 43.25
C HIS A 3 8.86 -46.39 43.33
N TYR A 4 8.30 -45.91 42.22
CA TYR A 4 6.92 -46.24 41.82
C TYR A 4 6.85 -46.44 40.30
N ASP A 5 5.98 -47.36 39.88
CA ASP A 5 5.87 -47.88 38.51
C ASP A 5 4.74 -47.22 37.69
N ALA A 6 4.58 -47.69 36.45
CA ALA A 6 3.61 -47.21 35.45
C ALA A 6 2.14 -47.61 35.74
N PRO A 7 1.21 -47.34 34.81
CA PRO A 7 0.81 -48.45 33.91
C PRO A 7 0.56 -48.05 32.44
N HIS A 8 0.29 -49.07 31.59
CA HIS A 8 -0.03 -48.96 30.16
C HIS A 8 -1.53 -49.13 29.84
N SER A 9 -1.94 -48.58 28.68
CA SER A 9 -2.98 -49.13 27.78
C SER A 9 -2.69 -48.59 26.35
N HIS A 10 -2.55 -49.40 25.29
CA HIS A 10 -3.59 -50.11 24.51
C HIS A 10 -4.77 -49.18 24.16
N GLY A 11 -4.94 -48.68 22.93
CA GLY A 11 -5.30 -49.39 21.68
C GLY A 11 -6.65 -48.82 21.19
N ALA A 12 -7.16 -48.97 19.97
CA ALA A 12 -6.65 -49.55 18.72
C ALA A 12 -7.46 -48.99 17.51
N ILE A 13 -7.10 -49.41 16.29
CA ILE A 13 -7.90 -49.47 15.03
C ILE A 13 -9.43 -49.59 15.26
N ASP A 14 -10.35 -49.05 14.45
CA ASP A 14 -10.33 -48.52 13.06
C ASP A 14 -11.40 -47.36 12.95
N SER A 15 -12.02 -46.86 11.86
CA SER A 15 -12.15 -47.22 10.42
C SER A 15 -12.57 -46.03 9.54
N ASN A 16 -12.83 -46.27 8.24
CA ASN A 16 -13.34 -45.29 7.26
C ASN A 16 -14.35 -45.96 6.29
N PRO A 17 -15.43 -45.29 5.86
CA PRO A 17 -15.91 -45.51 4.49
C PRO A 17 -16.31 -44.24 3.72
N SER A 18 -15.96 -44.21 2.44
CA SER A 18 -16.29 -43.18 1.45
C SER A 18 -17.68 -43.33 0.83
N PHE A 19 -18.32 -42.22 0.42
CA PHE A 19 -19.57 -42.25 -0.36
C PHE A 19 -19.62 -41.17 -1.47
N THR A 20 -19.63 -41.61 -2.73
CA THR A 20 -20.01 -40.87 -3.97
C THR A 20 -20.24 -41.92 -5.08
N PRO A 21 -20.82 -41.58 -6.24
CA PRO A 21 -21.93 -40.66 -6.53
C PRO A 21 -23.09 -41.38 -7.28
N SER A 22 -24.19 -40.68 -7.56
CA SER A 22 -25.22 -41.15 -8.50
C SER A 22 -25.65 -40.06 -9.49
N PHE A 23 -25.41 -40.30 -10.77
CA PHE A 23 -26.11 -39.62 -11.87
C PHE A 23 -27.44 -40.35 -12.15
N ASN A 24 -28.45 -39.63 -12.65
CA ASN A 24 -29.27 -40.13 -13.76
C ASN A 24 -29.87 -38.95 -14.56
N ASP A 25 -30.50 -39.26 -15.69
CA ASP A 25 -30.54 -38.37 -16.87
C ASP A 25 -31.93 -38.31 -17.54
N SER A 26 -32.05 -37.43 -18.54
CA SER A 26 -32.97 -37.45 -19.70
C SER A 26 -34.43 -36.99 -19.57
N ASN A 27 -34.75 -36.01 -20.45
CA ASN A 27 -35.98 -35.89 -21.26
C ASN A 27 -37.34 -35.60 -20.58
N ASN A 28 -38.40 -35.17 -21.29
CA ASN A 28 -38.60 -34.31 -22.48
C ASN A 28 -40.13 -34.28 -22.73
N ASP A 29 -40.77 -33.14 -23.04
CA ASP A 29 -41.77 -33.09 -24.13
C ASP A 29 -42.36 -31.71 -24.48
N ASN A 30 -42.82 -31.62 -25.72
CA ASN A 30 -43.30 -30.43 -26.42
C ASN A 30 -44.73 -30.00 -26.02
N ARG A 31 -45.02 -28.68 -26.09
CA ARG A 31 -46.08 -28.16 -26.99
C ARG A 31 -46.08 -26.63 -27.21
N LEU A 32 -46.43 -26.27 -28.44
CA LEU A 32 -46.78 -24.96 -29.03
C LEU A 32 -47.98 -25.21 -29.98
N PRO A 33 -48.61 -24.23 -30.69
CA PRO A 33 -48.60 -22.76 -30.59
C PRO A 33 -50.01 -22.10 -30.60
N SER A 34 -50.09 -20.76 -30.48
CA SER A 34 -51.13 -19.86 -31.07
C SER A 34 -50.66 -18.40 -30.88
N VAL A 35 -50.19 -17.64 -31.88
CA VAL A 35 -50.88 -16.96 -33.02
C VAL A 35 -51.64 -15.67 -32.64
N ALA A 36 -51.13 -14.52 -33.13
CA ALA A 36 -51.73 -13.18 -33.30
C ALA A 36 -52.25 -12.44 -32.02
N ASP A 37 -52.21 -11.10 -31.89
CA ASP A 37 -52.30 -10.00 -32.87
C ASP A 37 -51.38 -8.77 -32.56
N PRO A 38 -51.30 -7.75 -33.45
CA PRO A 38 -50.38 -6.59 -33.32
C PRO A 38 -51.03 -5.26 -32.85
N HIS A 39 -50.19 -4.21 -32.81
CA HIS A 39 -50.48 -2.78 -32.57
C HIS A 39 -50.76 -2.31 -31.12
N SER A 40 -49.70 -1.82 -30.49
CA SER A 40 -49.67 -0.42 -30.02
C SER A 40 -48.22 0.05 -29.94
N ALA A 41 -47.96 1.31 -30.28
CA ALA A 41 -46.65 1.92 -30.19
C ALA A 41 -46.78 3.19 -29.37
N ASP A 42 -46.01 3.30 -28.28
CA ASP A 42 -45.83 4.59 -27.64
C ASP A 42 -44.44 4.77 -27.02
N VAL A 43 -44.01 6.01 -27.15
CA VAL A 43 -42.65 6.54 -27.01
C VAL A 43 -42.04 6.30 -25.62
N TYR A 44 -40.84 5.70 -25.58
CA TYR A 44 -39.84 6.02 -24.56
C TYR A 44 -38.62 6.67 -25.22
N ARG A 45 -38.27 7.87 -24.75
CA ARG A 45 -37.14 8.68 -25.25
C ARG A 45 -35.82 8.19 -24.67
N ASP A 46 -34.75 8.40 -25.44
CA ASP A 46 -33.38 8.31 -24.95
C ASP A 46 -33.15 9.25 -23.76
N HIS A 47 -32.88 8.66 -22.61
CA HIS A 47 -32.16 9.29 -21.51
C HIS A 47 -30.93 8.42 -21.23
N PRO A 48 -29.76 8.73 -21.80
CA PRO A 48 -28.54 8.03 -21.45
C PRO A 48 -28.26 8.26 -19.97
N MET A 49 -28.44 7.21 -19.18
CA MET A 49 -28.04 7.18 -17.77
C MET A 49 -26.54 7.52 -17.70
N LEU A 50 -26.23 8.74 -17.26
CA LEU A 50 -24.85 9.16 -17.05
C LEU A 50 -24.29 8.36 -15.88
N ALA A 51 -23.67 7.22 -16.20
CA ALA A 51 -23.09 6.34 -15.21
C ALA A 51 -21.97 7.10 -14.48
N THR A 52 -22.26 7.54 -13.25
CA THR A 52 -21.29 8.17 -12.35
C THR A 52 -20.24 7.15 -11.95
N GLN A 53 -19.26 6.93 -12.83
CA GLN A 53 -18.11 6.09 -12.56
C GLN A 53 -17.41 6.60 -11.30
N PRO A 54 -17.11 5.75 -10.31
CA PRO A 54 -16.27 6.16 -9.20
C PRO A 54 -14.88 6.47 -9.77
N LYS A 55 -14.50 7.76 -9.76
CA LYS A 55 -13.17 8.19 -10.20
C LYS A 55 -12.10 7.63 -9.26
N THR A 56 -11.56 6.47 -9.61
CA THR A 56 -10.39 5.87 -8.97
C THR A 56 -9.09 6.22 -9.70
N SER A 57 -9.02 7.39 -10.33
CA SER A 57 -7.73 7.97 -10.69
C SER A 57 -7.02 8.42 -9.40
N CYS A 58 -5.79 7.92 -9.18
CA CYS A 58 -4.98 8.35 -8.06
C CYS A 58 -4.28 9.67 -8.43
N GLU A 59 -4.99 10.77 -8.20
CA GLU A 59 -4.47 12.11 -8.45
C GLU A 59 -3.38 12.46 -7.40
N PRO A 60 -2.16 12.83 -7.83
CA PRO A 60 -1.11 13.31 -6.92
C PRO A 60 -1.47 14.67 -6.31
N ILE A 61 -2.47 15.35 -6.87
CA ILE A 61 -2.98 16.67 -6.49
C ILE A 61 -4.37 16.52 -5.86
N GLY A 62 -4.51 16.99 -4.62
CA GLY A 62 -5.76 17.04 -3.87
C GLY A 62 -6.20 18.46 -3.56
N TYR A 63 -7.51 18.71 -3.47
CA TYR A 63 -8.08 20.01 -3.12
C TYR A 63 -8.93 19.94 -1.84
N ASP A 64 -8.78 20.94 -0.97
CA ASP A 64 -9.57 21.16 0.24
C ASP A 64 -10.27 22.52 0.19
N GLU A 65 -11.54 22.48 -0.21
CA GLU A 65 -12.47 23.62 -0.29
C GLU A 65 -12.59 24.42 1.01
N ARG A 66 -12.29 23.82 2.18
CA ARG A 66 -12.47 24.47 3.49
C ARG A 66 -11.36 25.45 3.84
N GLU A 67 -10.16 25.22 3.32
CA GLU A 67 -8.99 26.09 3.51
C GLU A 67 -8.56 26.76 2.21
N ASP A 68 -9.25 26.49 1.10
CA ASP A 68 -8.87 26.86 -0.27
C ASP A 68 -7.41 26.46 -0.55
N ARG A 69 -7.11 25.15 -0.44
CA ARG A 69 -5.73 24.63 -0.54
C ARG A 69 -5.60 23.46 -1.50
N ILE A 70 -4.54 23.52 -2.29
CA ILE A 70 -4.07 22.47 -3.19
C ILE A 70 -2.88 21.78 -2.52
N TYR A 71 -2.92 20.44 -2.45
CA TYR A 71 -1.91 19.58 -1.84
C TYR A 71 -1.36 18.64 -2.88
N GLU A 72 -0.05 18.66 -3.13
CA GLU A 72 0.62 17.81 -4.11
C GLU A 72 1.67 16.91 -3.43
N LEU A 73 1.70 15.63 -3.80
CA LEU A 73 2.66 14.65 -3.30
C LEU A 73 3.71 14.30 -4.38
N ILE A 74 4.99 14.54 -4.08
CA ILE A 74 6.11 14.29 -5.00
C ILE A 74 7.03 13.22 -4.40
N VAL A 75 7.28 12.12 -5.12
CA VAL A 75 8.17 11.05 -4.65
C VAL A 75 9.64 11.41 -4.94
N CYS A 76 10.24 12.22 -4.07
CA CYS A 76 11.62 12.68 -4.19
C CYS A 76 12.68 11.56 -4.12
N GLN A 77 12.35 10.41 -3.53
CA GLN A 77 13.20 9.22 -3.55
C GLN A 77 12.35 7.98 -3.82
N GLN A 78 12.50 7.42 -5.01
CA GLN A 78 11.83 6.19 -5.42
C GLN A 78 12.44 4.96 -4.71
N PRO A 79 11.64 3.95 -4.34
CA PRO A 79 12.15 2.62 -4.08
C PRO A 79 12.72 2.04 -5.39
N LEU A 80 13.87 1.36 -5.33
CA LEU A 80 14.48 0.71 -6.49
C LEU A 80 14.43 -0.82 -6.38
N HIS A 81 14.64 -1.36 -5.17
CA HIS A 81 14.64 -2.80 -4.92
C HIS A 81 14.40 -3.15 -3.45
N ALA A 82 14.10 -4.42 -3.18
CA ALA A 82 14.13 -4.98 -1.83
C ALA A 82 14.49 -6.47 -1.84
N ARG A 83 14.85 -7.03 -0.68
CA ARG A 83 14.90 -8.47 -0.47
C ARG A 83 13.60 -8.92 0.19
N MET A 84 12.99 -10.00 -0.30
CA MET A 84 11.86 -10.62 0.39
C MET A 84 12.27 -11.06 1.81
N CYS A 85 11.47 -10.74 2.82
CA CYS A 85 11.73 -11.19 4.20
C CYS A 85 11.08 -12.55 4.53
N GLY A 86 10.16 -13.05 3.68
CA GLY A 86 9.43 -14.29 3.93
C GLY A 86 8.46 -14.18 5.10
N PHE A 87 8.21 -15.32 5.76
CA PHE A 87 7.25 -15.42 6.87
C PHE A 87 7.90 -15.31 8.26
N GLY A 88 9.23 -15.39 8.36
CA GLY A 88 9.99 -15.08 9.57
C GLY A 88 10.33 -13.59 9.68
N GLU A 89 10.87 -13.17 10.82
CA GLU A 89 11.25 -11.77 11.08
C GLU A 89 12.77 -11.54 11.14
N LYS A 90 13.56 -12.57 11.44
CA LYS A 90 15.02 -12.47 11.69
C LYS A 90 15.85 -11.97 10.50
N ASP A 91 15.36 -12.14 9.28
CA ASP A 91 16.07 -11.79 8.03
C ASP A 91 15.48 -10.55 7.34
N ARG A 92 14.67 -9.76 8.06
CA ARG A 92 14.00 -8.56 7.55
C ARG A 92 15.01 -7.51 7.09
N ARG A 93 14.78 -6.94 5.90
CA ARG A 93 15.54 -5.80 5.35
C ARG A 93 14.56 -4.74 4.84
N PRO A 94 14.90 -3.45 4.94
CA PRO A 94 14.05 -2.41 4.38
C PRO A 94 14.08 -2.43 2.84
N ILE A 95 13.11 -1.77 2.22
CA ILE A 95 13.14 -1.37 0.81
C ILE A 95 14.26 -0.34 0.62
N ASP A 96 14.97 -0.43 -0.50
CA ASP A 96 16.19 0.32 -0.77
C ASP A 96 16.10 1.06 -2.13
N PRO A 97 16.53 2.34 -2.20
CA PRO A 97 16.69 3.24 -1.06
C PRO A 97 15.31 3.48 -0.37
N PRO A 98 15.29 3.97 0.88
CA PRO A 98 14.04 4.14 1.62
C PRO A 98 13.16 5.21 0.96
N PRO A 99 11.86 4.99 0.74
CA PRO A 99 11.02 5.99 0.07
C PRO A 99 10.93 7.32 0.83
N ILE A 100 11.04 8.42 0.09
CA ILE A 100 10.88 9.80 0.58
C ILE A 100 9.87 10.51 -0.32
N VAL A 101 8.88 11.17 0.30
CA VAL A 101 7.81 11.90 -0.37
C VAL A 101 7.72 13.31 0.20
N GLN A 102 7.77 14.32 -0.65
CA GLN A 102 7.52 15.72 -0.31
C GLN A 102 6.03 16.03 -0.39
N LEU A 103 5.55 16.87 0.53
CA LEU A 103 4.26 17.53 0.43
C LEU A 103 4.46 19.00 0.04
N VAL A 104 3.92 19.38 -1.11
CA VAL A 104 3.80 20.77 -1.57
C VAL A 104 2.38 21.24 -1.24
N VAL A 105 2.25 22.45 -0.69
CA VAL A 105 0.95 23.07 -0.39
C VAL A 105 0.89 24.44 -1.04
N GLN A 106 -0.16 24.69 -1.82
CA GLN A 106 -0.42 25.95 -2.50
C GLN A 106 -1.78 26.49 -2.04
N GLN A 107 -1.89 27.81 -1.90
CA GLN A 107 -3.14 28.47 -1.56
C GLN A 107 -3.91 28.77 -2.86
N GLY A 108 -5.22 28.53 -2.89
CA GLY A 108 -6.06 29.01 -3.98
C GLY A 108 -6.04 30.54 -4.06
N GLY A 109 -6.23 31.05 -5.27
CA GLY A 109 -6.11 32.48 -5.59
C GLY A 109 -4.69 33.08 -5.50
N SER A 110 -3.75 32.48 -4.76
CA SER A 110 -2.41 33.02 -4.53
C SER A 110 -1.31 32.04 -4.91
N ARG A 111 -0.57 32.35 -5.98
CA ARG A 111 0.60 31.59 -6.44
C ARG A 111 1.86 31.80 -5.56
N GLY A 112 1.71 32.37 -4.37
CA GLY A 112 2.77 32.51 -3.38
C GLY A 112 2.98 31.24 -2.56
N PRO A 113 4.19 31.01 -2.01
CA PRO A 113 4.43 29.89 -1.12
C PRO A 113 3.61 30.04 0.17
N VAL A 114 2.92 28.97 0.59
CA VAL A 114 2.31 28.90 1.92
C VAL A 114 3.45 28.77 2.94
N ASP A 115 3.46 29.61 3.98
CA ASP A 115 4.44 29.43 5.06
C ASP A 115 4.18 28.09 5.76
N VAL A 116 5.17 27.20 5.62
CA VAL A 116 5.15 25.84 6.13
C VAL A 116 4.98 25.80 7.66
N GLN A 117 5.34 26.87 8.37
CA GLN A 117 5.15 27.01 9.82
C GLN A 117 3.68 27.30 10.21
N THR A 118 2.88 27.85 9.29
CA THR A 118 1.43 28.07 9.48
C THR A 118 0.58 26.84 9.16
N LEU A 119 1.17 25.83 8.51
CA LEU A 119 0.53 24.53 8.34
C LEU A 119 0.47 23.83 9.70
N GLN A 120 -0.70 23.29 10.04
CA GLN A 120 -0.85 22.46 11.24
C GLN A 120 -0.25 21.06 11.01
N ALA A 121 1.08 21.02 10.82
CA ALA A 121 1.88 19.86 10.49
C ALA A 121 1.56 18.56 11.29
N PRO A 122 1.32 18.56 12.63
CA PRO A 122 1.01 17.33 13.36
C PRO A 122 -0.28 16.62 12.92
N PHE A 123 -1.14 17.26 12.13
CA PHE A 123 -2.37 16.65 11.63
C PHE A 123 -2.22 15.92 10.28
N PHE A 124 -1.08 16.01 9.59
CA PHE A 124 -0.87 15.24 8.37
C PHE A 124 -0.26 13.86 8.65
N VAL A 125 -0.83 12.83 8.05
CA VAL A 125 -0.33 11.46 8.09
C VAL A 125 -0.29 10.91 6.68
N LEU A 126 0.88 10.45 6.23
CA LEU A 126 1.04 9.76 4.95
C LEU A 126 1.06 8.26 5.20
N HIS A 127 0.06 7.54 4.70
CA HIS A 127 -0.05 6.09 4.79
C HIS A 127 0.38 5.43 3.48
N VAL A 128 1.16 4.35 3.55
CA VAL A 128 1.63 3.60 2.37
C VAL A 128 0.94 2.25 2.25
N THR A 129 0.54 1.92 1.02
CA THR A 129 -0.06 0.63 0.66
C THR A 129 0.72 -0.01 -0.50
N LEU A 130 0.85 -1.35 -0.49
CA LEU A 130 1.52 -2.10 -1.55
C LEU A 130 0.53 -2.45 -2.67
N TRP A 131 0.92 -2.24 -3.92
CA TRP A 131 0.09 -2.42 -5.11
C TRP A 131 0.85 -3.20 -6.18
N SER A 132 0.13 -3.74 -7.18
CA SER A 132 0.73 -4.32 -8.39
C SER A 132 1.60 -3.30 -9.14
N ASP A 133 2.49 -3.78 -10.01
CA ASP A 133 3.35 -2.91 -10.82
C ASP A 133 2.55 -2.08 -11.85
N ASP A 134 1.41 -2.61 -12.31
CA ASP A 134 0.42 -1.92 -13.15
C ASP A 134 -0.55 -0.99 -12.39
N ARG A 135 -0.38 -0.85 -11.06
CA ARG A 135 -1.15 0.05 -10.18
C ARG A 135 -2.67 -0.26 -10.07
N LYS A 136 -3.15 -1.43 -10.52
CA LYS A 136 -4.60 -1.78 -10.48
C LYS A 136 -5.07 -2.53 -9.24
N GLU A 137 -4.24 -3.37 -8.62
CA GLU A 137 -4.65 -4.26 -7.54
C GLU A 137 -3.83 -4.00 -6.26
N GLU A 138 -4.51 -3.86 -5.12
CA GLU A 138 -3.83 -3.79 -3.82
C GLU A 138 -3.27 -5.17 -3.43
N ARG A 139 -1.99 -5.20 -3.07
CA ARG A 139 -1.19 -6.40 -2.76
C ARG A 139 -0.78 -6.48 -1.28
N ASN A 140 -1.45 -5.75 -0.41
CA ASN A 140 -1.17 -5.71 1.04
C ASN A 140 -1.37 -7.06 1.75
N ILE A 141 -2.16 -8.00 1.20
CA ILE A 141 -2.55 -9.26 1.82
C ILE A 141 -2.36 -10.43 0.84
N ILE A 142 -1.93 -11.58 1.38
CA ILE A 142 -2.03 -12.89 0.73
C ILE A 142 -2.94 -13.78 1.57
N SER A 143 -3.88 -14.46 0.91
CA SER A 143 -4.90 -15.31 1.52
C SER A 143 -4.61 -16.78 1.25
N ASN A 144 -4.14 -17.50 2.27
CA ASN A 144 -3.97 -18.96 2.25
C ASN A 144 -4.87 -19.55 3.35
N PRO A 145 -6.18 -19.79 3.09
CA PRO A 145 -7.15 -20.19 4.11
C PRO A 145 -6.68 -21.35 4.99
N PRO A 146 -6.84 -21.27 6.33
CA PRO A 146 -7.56 -20.23 7.09
C PRO A 146 -6.72 -18.96 7.40
N LYS A 147 -5.48 -18.84 6.90
CA LYS A 147 -4.56 -17.76 7.28
C LYS A 147 -4.48 -16.63 6.25
N CYS A 148 -4.91 -15.44 6.66
CA CYS A 148 -4.61 -14.17 6.00
C CYS A 148 -3.24 -13.65 6.49
N THR A 149 -2.33 -13.29 5.59
CA THR A 149 -1.00 -12.76 5.95
C THR A 149 -0.75 -11.42 5.27
N ARG A 150 -0.37 -10.40 6.07
CA ARG A 150 0.04 -9.09 5.52
C ARG A 150 1.41 -9.17 4.87
N VAL A 151 1.51 -8.65 3.64
CA VAL A 151 2.67 -8.68 2.76
C VAL A 151 3.62 -7.52 3.01
N LEU A 152 3.09 -6.31 3.18
CA LEU A 152 3.85 -5.10 3.51
C LEU A 152 4.00 -4.96 5.03
N MET A 153 5.23 -4.85 5.51
CA MET A 153 5.59 -4.94 6.93
C MET A 153 6.41 -3.74 7.39
N GLY A 154 6.16 -3.26 8.61
CA GLY A 154 6.90 -2.17 9.25
C GLY A 154 6.08 -0.92 9.51
N SER A 155 6.75 0.23 9.53
CA SER A 155 6.14 1.56 9.70
C SER A 155 5.38 1.98 8.44
N LEU A 156 4.11 1.57 8.33
CA LEU A 156 3.24 1.89 7.18
C LEU A 156 2.67 3.33 7.21
N VAL A 157 2.97 4.10 8.25
CA VAL A 157 2.57 5.50 8.42
C VAL A 157 3.79 6.36 8.70
N SER A 158 3.78 7.58 8.18
CA SER A 158 4.81 8.59 8.42
C SER A 158 4.14 9.95 8.70
N SER A 159 4.78 10.76 9.55
CA SER A 159 4.38 12.14 9.87
C SER A 159 5.35 13.12 9.19
N PRO A 160 4.94 14.34 8.83
CA PRO A 160 5.79 15.27 8.11
C PRO A 160 6.95 15.73 9.01
N SER A 161 8.15 15.74 8.45
CA SER A 161 9.33 16.36 9.03
C SER A 161 9.69 17.61 8.23
N LEU A 162 9.86 18.74 8.92
CA LEU A 162 10.34 19.98 8.31
C LEU A 162 11.86 19.89 8.14
N LEU A 163 12.33 19.74 6.91
CA LEU A 163 13.73 19.46 6.59
C LEU A 163 14.18 20.29 5.39
N LYS A 164 15.50 20.39 5.21
CA LYS A 164 16.13 20.97 4.03
C LYS A 164 16.68 19.89 3.10
N ASN A 165 16.44 20.01 1.80
CA ASN A 165 16.95 19.10 0.77
C ASN A 165 18.46 19.31 0.53
N THR A 166 19.03 18.57 -0.42
CA THR A 166 20.44 18.67 -0.83
C THR A 166 20.85 20.02 -1.40
N GLU A 167 19.88 20.83 -1.83
CA GLU A 167 20.06 22.18 -2.40
C GLU A 167 19.83 23.27 -1.33
N GLY A 168 19.47 22.89 -0.10
CA GLY A 168 19.21 23.78 1.03
C GLY A 168 17.78 24.31 1.13
N GLU A 169 16.90 23.95 0.19
CA GLU A 169 15.50 24.34 0.17
C GLU A 169 14.70 23.63 1.26
N GLN A 170 13.78 24.35 1.91
CA GLN A 170 13.01 23.84 3.04
C GLN A 170 11.64 23.30 2.60
N GLY A 171 11.26 22.10 3.07
CA GLY A 171 9.99 21.47 2.73
C GLY A 171 9.48 20.51 3.81
N LEU A 172 8.23 20.03 3.63
CA LEU A 172 7.66 18.95 4.44
C LEU A 172 7.94 17.61 3.76
N TYR A 173 8.66 16.73 4.46
CA TYR A 173 9.03 15.42 3.94
C TYR A 173 8.54 14.29 4.84
N PHE A 174 7.98 13.27 4.20
CA PHE A 174 7.65 11.99 4.80
C PHE A 174 8.69 10.97 4.34
N ALA A 175 9.20 10.16 5.27
CA ALA A 175 10.14 9.09 4.94
C ALA A 175 9.67 7.75 5.52
N PHE A 176 10.03 6.69 4.82
CA PHE A 176 9.66 5.32 5.19
C PHE A 176 10.90 4.40 5.28
N PRO A 177 11.81 4.64 6.24
CA PRO A 177 13.04 3.85 6.40
C PRO A 177 12.82 2.40 6.86
N ASP A 178 11.60 2.05 7.28
CA ASP A 178 11.25 0.74 7.82
C ASP A 178 10.05 0.12 7.08
N LEU A 179 10.19 -0.12 5.76
CA LEU A 179 9.23 -0.92 4.98
C LEU A 179 9.89 -2.20 4.49
N SER A 180 9.22 -3.34 4.59
CA SER A 180 9.68 -4.63 4.06
C SER A 180 8.55 -5.39 3.40
N ILE A 181 8.88 -6.28 2.47
CA ILE A 181 7.89 -7.06 1.71
C ILE A 181 8.17 -8.56 1.90
N ARG A 182 7.14 -9.35 2.20
CA ARG A 182 7.28 -10.79 2.50
C ARG A 182 7.60 -11.66 1.28
N THR A 183 7.10 -11.31 0.10
CA THR A 183 7.17 -12.13 -1.13
C THR A 183 8.01 -11.47 -2.22
N GLU A 184 8.68 -12.29 -3.04
CA GLU A 184 9.28 -11.76 -4.28
C GLU A 184 8.20 -11.40 -5.31
N GLY A 185 8.52 -10.45 -6.19
CA GLY A 185 7.57 -9.90 -7.17
C GLY A 185 7.96 -8.49 -7.62
N ARG A 186 7.10 -7.87 -8.43
CA ARG A 186 7.22 -6.47 -8.84
C ARG A 186 5.99 -5.71 -8.37
N TYR A 187 6.21 -4.54 -7.80
CA TYR A 187 5.17 -3.80 -7.06
C TYR A 187 5.32 -2.29 -7.24
N THR A 188 4.27 -1.54 -6.89
CA THR A 188 4.35 -0.11 -6.60
C THR A 188 3.93 0.16 -5.15
N LEU A 189 4.37 1.29 -4.60
CA LEU A 189 3.86 1.83 -3.34
C LEU A 189 2.89 2.96 -3.65
N ARG A 190 1.68 2.92 -3.08
CA ARG A 190 0.73 4.05 -3.11
C ARG A 190 0.75 4.77 -1.78
N PHE A 191 1.21 6.01 -1.79
CA PHE A 191 1.20 6.92 -0.66
C PHE A 191 -0.11 7.72 -0.67
N SER A 192 -0.81 7.77 0.47
CA SER A 192 -2.12 8.42 0.61
C SER A 192 -2.06 9.42 1.76
N LEU A 193 -2.21 10.71 1.44
CA LEU A 193 -2.19 11.78 2.43
C LEU A 193 -3.54 11.88 3.12
N MET A 194 -3.53 11.79 4.44
CA MET A 194 -4.68 12.06 5.30
C MET A 194 -4.40 13.29 6.16
N LYS A 195 -5.45 14.02 6.50
CA LYS A 195 -5.44 15.20 7.37
C LYS A 195 -6.45 14.94 8.49
N LEU A 196 -5.99 15.03 9.73
CA LEU A 196 -6.76 14.75 10.94
C LEU A 196 -7.30 16.07 11.50
N VAL A 197 -8.59 16.36 11.32
CA VAL A 197 -9.17 17.61 11.83
C VAL A 197 -9.61 17.43 13.28
N SER A 198 -9.66 18.49 14.10
CA SER A 198 -10.18 18.40 15.47
C SER A 198 -11.65 17.98 15.56
N SER A 199 -12.41 18.08 14.46
CA SER A 199 -13.75 17.47 14.32
C SER A 199 -13.72 15.95 14.24
N ASP A 200 -12.58 15.36 13.86
CA ASP A 200 -12.47 13.95 13.53
C ASP A 200 -12.33 13.07 14.79
N PHE A 201 -12.24 13.69 15.96
CA PHE A 201 -12.38 13.03 17.25
C PHE A 201 -13.85 12.75 17.65
N GLN A 202 -14.83 13.13 16.81
CA GLN A 202 -16.19 12.63 16.93
C GLN A 202 -16.28 11.17 16.44
N THR A 203 -17.04 10.34 17.16
CA THR A 203 -17.05 8.85 17.00
C THR A 203 -17.43 8.32 15.60
N ASN A 204 -18.05 9.13 14.75
CA ASN A 204 -18.48 8.78 13.39
C ASN A 204 -17.73 9.53 12.28
N ALA A 205 -16.73 10.34 12.62
CA ALA A 205 -16.01 11.13 11.62
C ALA A 205 -15.08 10.26 10.76
N LYS A 206 -14.88 10.68 9.51
CA LYS A 206 -14.11 9.94 8.49
C LYS A 206 -12.99 10.83 7.97
N SER A 207 -11.76 10.53 8.35
CA SER A 207 -10.58 11.24 7.84
C SER A 207 -10.50 11.10 6.31
N LYS A 208 -10.49 12.24 5.61
CA LYS A 208 -10.48 12.29 4.14
C LYS A 208 -9.06 12.00 3.62
N ILE A 209 -8.94 11.15 2.61
CA ILE A 209 -7.74 11.09 1.78
C ILE A 209 -7.75 12.33 0.88
N ILE A 210 -6.71 13.16 0.99
CA ILE A 210 -6.60 14.42 0.24
C ILE A 210 -5.94 14.18 -1.13
N ALA A 211 -4.75 13.59 -1.15
CA ALA A 211 -3.93 13.38 -2.34
C ALA A 211 -3.32 11.97 -2.33
N GLN A 212 -3.05 11.38 -3.51
CA GLN A 212 -2.44 10.06 -3.63
C GLN A 212 -1.40 9.99 -4.75
N VAL A 213 -0.18 9.59 -4.42
CA VAL A 213 0.89 9.37 -5.42
C VAL A 213 1.38 7.92 -5.39
N PHE A 214 1.67 7.37 -6.57
CA PHE A 214 2.34 6.08 -6.71
C PHE A 214 3.84 6.27 -6.88
N SER A 215 4.63 5.36 -6.30
CA SER A 215 6.04 5.18 -6.67
C SER A 215 6.16 4.64 -8.10
N ASP A 216 7.38 4.69 -8.63
CA ASP A 216 7.74 3.87 -9.78
C ASP A 216 7.75 2.37 -9.41
N PRO A 217 7.59 1.45 -10.40
CA PRO A 217 7.53 0.02 -10.11
C PRO A 217 8.90 -0.59 -9.84
N PHE A 218 9.05 -1.21 -8.67
CA PHE A 218 10.33 -1.72 -8.15
C PHE A 218 10.28 -3.25 -7.93
N THR A 219 11.46 -3.87 -7.84
CA THR A 219 11.59 -5.34 -7.77
C THR A 219 11.95 -5.82 -6.37
N VAL A 220 11.15 -6.73 -5.84
CA VAL A 220 11.44 -7.47 -4.60
C VAL A 220 12.02 -8.83 -4.99
N TYR A 221 13.28 -9.05 -4.64
CA TYR A 221 14.05 -10.24 -5.03
C TYR A 221 14.00 -11.33 -3.95
N SER A 222 13.98 -12.59 -4.38
CA SER A 222 14.35 -13.72 -3.52
C SER A 222 15.77 -13.58 -2.96
N ALA A 223 16.01 -14.18 -1.79
CA ALA A 223 17.26 -14.04 -1.04
C ALA A 223 18.55 -14.39 -1.82
N LYS A 224 18.44 -15.25 -2.85
CA LYS A 224 19.56 -15.62 -3.75
C LYS A 224 19.79 -14.64 -4.91
N LYS A 225 18.80 -13.84 -5.29
CA LYS A 225 18.85 -12.91 -6.45
C LYS A 225 19.03 -11.44 -6.04
N PHE A 226 18.89 -11.13 -4.75
CA PHE A 226 19.01 -9.75 -4.26
C PHE A 226 20.45 -9.24 -4.40
N PRO A 227 20.70 -8.10 -5.09
CA PRO A 227 22.06 -7.64 -5.39
C PRO A 227 22.82 -7.05 -4.19
N GLY A 228 22.19 -6.96 -3.02
CA GLY A 228 22.69 -6.23 -1.86
C GLY A 228 21.92 -4.93 -1.63
N MET A 229 22.21 -4.25 -0.52
CA MET A 229 21.72 -2.88 -0.26
C MET A 229 22.79 -1.89 -0.77
N THR A 230 22.39 -0.78 -1.39
CA THR A 230 23.30 0.27 -1.87
C THR A 230 23.95 1.03 -0.71
N GLU A 231 24.77 2.04 -1.04
CA GLU A 231 25.02 3.14 -0.09
C GLU A 231 23.76 4.00 0.09
N SER A 232 23.72 4.79 1.16
CA SER A 232 22.66 5.78 1.35
C SER A 232 22.83 6.95 0.37
N THR A 233 21.74 7.37 -0.25
CA THR A 233 21.70 8.54 -1.14
C THR A 233 22.09 9.83 -0.40
N GLU A 234 22.51 10.87 -1.13
CA GLU A 234 22.80 12.17 -0.51
C GLU A 234 21.57 12.82 0.14
N LEU A 235 20.36 12.60 -0.39
CA LEU A 235 19.13 13.03 0.28
C LEU A 235 18.93 12.30 1.62
N SER A 236 19.14 10.99 1.67
CA SER A 236 19.07 10.20 2.90
C SER A 236 20.11 10.64 3.93
N LYS A 237 21.38 10.81 3.49
CA LYS A 237 22.47 11.35 4.32
C LYS A 237 22.16 12.75 4.84
N THR A 238 21.56 13.61 4.01
CA THR A 238 21.21 15.00 4.35
C THR A 238 20.06 15.08 5.36
N PHE A 239 19.05 14.24 5.23
CA PHE A 239 17.94 14.18 6.21
C PHE A 239 18.37 13.53 7.53
N ALA A 240 19.24 12.52 7.51
CA ALA A 240 19.78 11.92 8.72
C ALA A 240 20.64 12.91 9.54
N LYS A 241 21.43 13.76 8.88
CA LYS A 241 22.16 14.88 9.51
C LYS A 241 21.23 15.88 10.22
N GLN A 242 19.95 15.94 9.85
CA GLN A 242 18.92 16.80 10.44
C GLN A 242 18.05 16.06 11.48
N GLY A 243 18.45 14.86 11.92
CA GLY A 243 17.80 14.10 12.99
C GLY A 243 16.71 13.13 12.54
N LEU A 244 16.42 13.04 11.24
CA LEU A 244 15.49 12.03 10.71
C LEU A 244 16.11 10.63 10.85
N LYS A 245 15.37 9.67 11.42
CA LYS A 245 15.90 8.34 11.78
C LYS A 245 16.02 7.38 10.59
N ILE A 246 16.82 7.75 9.59
CA ILE A 246 17.21 6.88 8.45
C ILE A 246 18.54 6.18 8.78
N PRO A 247 18.64 4.84 8.68
CA PRO A 247 19.91 4.12 8.80
C PRO A 247 20.88 4.51 7.66
N ILE A 248 22.06 5.02 8.01
CA ILE A 248 23.07 5.43 7.02
C ILE A 248 24.09 4.32 6.76
N ARG A 249 24.31 4.05 5.47
CA ARG A 249 25.32 3.14 4.92
C ARG A 249 26.28 3.96 4.07
N ASN A 250 27.53 4.08 4.50
CA ASN A 250 28.62 4.58 3.66
C ASN A 250 29.26 3.37 2.99
N ASP A 251 29.55 3.40 1.68
CA ASP A 251 30.36 2.35 1.07
C ASP A 251 31.83 2.55 1.48
N VAL A 252 32.41 1.50 2.09
CA VAL A 252 33.80 1.49 2.55
C VAL A 252 34.73 0.95 1.45
N ARG A 253 34.20 0.56 0.28
CA ARG A 253 34.94 -0.06 -0.81
C ARG A 253 35.71 0.92 -1.70
N THR A 254 36.32 1.93 -1.10
CA THR A 254 37.49 2.60 -1.70
C THR A 254 38.57 1.54 -1.87
N LYS A 255 38.79 1.06 -3.11
CA LYS A 255 39.93 0.19 -3.40
C LYS A 255 41.20 0.92 -2.96
N ARG A 256 42.03 0.26 -2.16
CA ARG A 256 43.47 0.54 -2.23
C ARG A 256 43.91 0.09 -3.61
N THR A 257 44.35 1.04 -4.41
CA THR A 257 45.17 0.77 -5.58
C THR A 257 46.60 0.82 -5.06
N ASP A 258 47.23 -0.34 -4.93
CA ASP A 258 48.68 -0.46 -4.76
C ASP A 258 49.37 -0.19 -6.13
#